data_AF-A0A3D1BFP3-F1
#
_entry.id   AF-A0A3D1BFP3-F1
#
_cell.length_a   1.000
_cell.length_b   1.000
_cell.length_c   1.000
_cell.angle_alpha   90.00
_cell.angle_beta   90.00
_cell.angle_gamma   90.00
#
_symmetry.space_group_name_H-M   'P 1'
#
loop_
_entity.id
_entity.type
_entity.pdbx_description
1 polymer ?
#
loop_
_entity_poly.entity_id
_entity_poly.type
_entity_poly.pdbx_seq_one_letter_code
_entity_poly.pdbx_strand_id
1 'polypeptide(L)'
;MAKKTNQDETVLDVEELYSKSEKFVDDNKKQLSLGLGAVAALILVVIGYSSLIVAPKNQAAEEASFMAEHYFSKDSADLAMLGDGLSAGLEEVLNDHSGTPAAARAAFQLGIMHRDAARFDEAVDAFN
;
A
#
# COMPACT_ATOMS: atom_id res chain seq x y z
N MET A 1 32.36 55.80 -14.38
CA MET A 1 33.13 54.56 -14.11
C MET A 1 32.22 53.38 -14.39
N ALA A 2 32.47 52.62 -15.46
CA ALA A 2 31.66 51.48 -15.86
C ALA A 2 32.21 50.21 -15.20
N LYS A 3 31.34 49.50 -14.47
CA LYS A 3 31.64 48.26 -13.73
C LYS A 3 31.93 47.14 -14.73
N LYS A 4 33.21 46.77 -14.91
CA LYS A 4 33.64 45.52 -15.56
C LYS A 4 34.07 44.53 -14.47
N THR A 5 33.13 43.75 -13.98
CA THR A 5 33.35 42.60 -13.09
C THR A 5 32.27 41.58 -13.45
N ASN A 6 32.56 40.28 -13.30
CA ASN A 6 31.61 39.15 -13.26
C ASN A 6 31.43 38.24 -14.50
N GLN A 7 32.25 38.29 -15.57
CA GLN A 7 32.13 37.31 -16.68
C GLN A 7 33.26 36.27 -16.77
N ASP A 8 34.54 36.65 -16.60
CA ASP A 8 35.64 35.66 -16.66
C ASP A 8 35.75 34.82 -15.37
N GLU A 9 35.54 35.42 -14.20
CA GLU A 9 35.57 34.70 -12.91
C GLU A 9 34.43 33.69 -12.78
N THR A 10 33.25 34.01 -13.32
CA THR A 10 32.10 33.10 -13.31
C THR A 10 32.26 31.95 -14.29
N VAL A 11 32.91 32.15 -15.45
CA VAL A 11 33.19 31.07 -16.41
C VAL A 11 34.26 30.11 -15.89
N LEU A 12 35.33 30.63 -15.26
CA LEU A 12 36.37 29.79 -14.64
C LEU A 12 35.82 28.94 -13.49
N ASP A 13 34.98 29.54 -12.64
CA ASP A 13 34.36 28.85 -11.50
C ASP A 13 33.42 27.73 -11.96
N VAL A 14 32.67 27.97 -13.04
CA VAL A 14 31.78 26.95 -13.62
C VAL A 14 32.57 25.76 -14.18
N GLU A 15 33.66 26.00 -14.92
CA GLU A 15 34.46 24.93 -15.51
C GLU A 15 35.23 24.10 -14.45
N GLU A 16 35.70 24.76 -13.39
CA GLU A 16 36.32 24.10 -12.24
C GLU A 16 35.32 23.26 -11.44
N LEU A 17 34.08 23.75 -11.29
CA LEU A 17 32.99 23.00 -10.65
C LEU A 17 32.58 21.78 -11.47
N TYR A 18 32.46 21.90 -12.80
CA TYR A 18 32.21 20.76 -13.69
C TYR A 18 33.30 19.70 -13.55
N SER A 19 34.58 20.11 -13.62
CA SER A 19 35.74 19.23 -13.42
C SER A 19 35.72 18.50 -12.08
N LYS A 20 35.38 19.19 -10.98
CA LYS A 20 35.24 18.57 -9.65
C LYS A 20 34.10 17.56 -9.59
N SER A 21 32.97 17.85 -10.23
CA SER A 21 31.83 16.95 -10.27
C SER A 21 32.07 15.69 -11.11
N GLU A 22 32.70 15.84 -12.28
CA GLU A 22 33.10 14.69 -13.11
C GLU A 22 34.11 13.80 -12.40
N LYS A 23 35.13 14.42 -11.78
CA LYS A 23 36.14 13.68 -11.02
C LYS A 23 35.53 12.95 -9.82
N PHE A 24 34.59 13.57 -9.11
CA PHE A 24 33.87 12.92 -8.02
C PHE A 24 33.07 11.70 -8.52
N VAL A 25 32.38 11.83 -9.66
CA VAL A 25 31.61 10.72 -10.23
C VAL A 25 32.54 9.59 -10.68
N ASP A 26 33.66 9.88 -11.31
CA ASP A 26 34.63 8.88 -11.74
C ASP A 26 35.28 8.16 -10.54
N ASP A 27 35.71 8.92 -9.54
CA ASP A 27 36.33 8.39 -8.32
C ASP A 27 35.35 7.51 -7.52
N ASN A 28 34.05 7.82 -7.55
CA ASN A 28 33.02 7.12 -6.80
C ASN A 28 32.11 6.23 -7.67
N LYS A 29 32.44 6.03 -8.95
CA LYS A 29 31.58 5.36 -9.94
C LYS A 29 31.06 4.01 -9.45
N LYS A 30 31.91 3.22 -8.79
CA LYS A 30 31.55 1.91 -8.22
C LYS A 30 30.56 2.04 -7.07
N GLN A 31 30.76 3.00 -6.17
CA GLN A 31 29.85 3.24 -5.04
C GLN A 31 28.52 3.81 -5.50
N LEU A 32 28.53 4.78 -6.43
CA LEU A 32 27.33 5.36 -7.02
C LEU A 32 26.52 4.30 -7.78
N SER A 33 27.19 3.46 -8.57
CA SER A 33 26.54 2.38 -9.31
C SER A 33 25.94 1.32 -8.37
N LEU A 34 26.67 0.97 -7.30
CA LEU A 34 26.17 0.05 -6.27
C LEU A 34 24.97 0.64 -5.52
N GLY A 35 25.04 1.92 -5.15
CA GLY A 35 23.94 2.64 -4.49
C GLY A 35 22.70 2.70 -5.38
N LEU A 36 22.87 3.05 -6.65
CA LEU A 36 21.77 3.06 -7.63
C LEU A 36 21.17 1.65 -7.79
N GLY A 37 22.01 0.63 -7.91
CA GLY A 37 21.57 -0.77 -8.00
C GLY A 37 20.80 -1.22 -6.75
N ALA A 38 21.25 -0.82 -5.56
CA ALA A 38 20.58 -1.13 -4.31
C ALA A 38 19.20 -0.46 -4.22
N VAL A 39 19.08 0.81 -4.59
CA VAL A 39 17.80 1.53 -4.63
C VAL A 39 16.85 0.88 -5.65
N ALA A 40 17.34 0.57 -6.85
CA ALA A 40 16.55 -0.11 -7.87
C ALA A 40 16.07 -1.49 -7.38
N ALA A 41 16.93 -2.26 -6.72
CA ALA A 41 16.56 -3.54 -6.13
C ALA A 41 15.47 -3.41 -5.05
N LEU A 42 15.57 -2.40 -4.16
CA LEU A 42 14.54 -2.13 -3.14
C LEU A 42 13.18 -1.81 -3.78
N ILE A 43 13.17 -0.97 -4.82
CA ILE A 43 11.94 -0.63 -5.56
C ILE A 43 11.33 -1.90 -6.17
N LEU A 44 12.14 -2.75 -6.80
CA LEU A 44 11.68 -4.00 -7.39
C LEU A 44 11.12 -4.97 -6.34
N VAL A 45 11.72 -5.03 -5.15
CA VAL A 45 11.19 -5.84 -4.04
C VAL A 45 9.82 -5.34 -3.59
N VAL A 46 9.65 -4.02 -3.42
CA VAL A 46 8.36 -3.43 -3.02
C VAL A 46 7.28 -3.67 -4.06
N ILE A 47 7.57 -3.40 -5.34
CA ILE A 47 6.63 -3.64 -6.44
C ILE A 47 6.32 -5.13 -6.56
N GLY A 48 7.34 -5.98 -6.53
CA GLY A 48 7.18 -7.43 -6.60
C GLY A 48 6.29 -7.97 -5.50
N TYR A 49 6.52 -7.56 -4.25
CA TYR A 49 5.68 -7.97 -3.12
C TYR A 49 4.24 -7.44 -3.24
N SER A 50 4.07 -6.17 -3.60
CA SER A 50 2.75 -5.56 -3.74
C SER A 50 1.93 -6.23 -4.86
N SER A 51 2.55 -6.49 -6.01
CA SER A 51 1.84 -7.01 -7.18
C SER A 51 1.65 -8.52 -7.18
N LEU A 52 2.61 -9.29 -6.64
CA LEU A 52 2.58 -10.76 -6.69
C LEU A 52 2.00 -11.39 -5.43
N ILE A 53 1.98 -10.68 -4.30
CA ILE A 53 1.49 -11.22 -3.02
C ILE A 53 0.27 -10.45 -2.52
N VAL A 54 0.36 -9.12 -2.40
CA VAL A 54 -0.71 -8.31 -1.80
C VAL A 54 -1.93 -8.20 -2.73
N ALA A 55 -1.72 -7.83 -4.00
CA ALA A 55 -2.83 -7.63 -4.94
C ALA A 55 -3.67 -8.91 -5.17
N PRO A 56 -3.09 -10.11 -5.40
CA PRO A 56 -3.88 -11.32 -5.57
C PRO A 56 -4.63 -11.75 -4.31
N LYS A 57 -4.01 -11.57 -3.12
CA LYS A 57 -4.69 -11.83 -1.84
C LYS A 57 -5.90 -10.92 -1.64
N ASN A 58 -5.75 -9.63 -1.95
CA ASN A 58 -6.85 -8.68 -1.88
C ASN A 58 -7.96 -9.05 -2.89
N GLN A 59 -7.60 -9.39 -4.12
CA GLN A 59 -8.58 -9.78 -5.13
C GLN A 59 -9.40 -11.02 -4.69
N ALA A 60 -8.74 -12.05 -4.15
CA ALA A 60 -9.43 -13.22 -3.63
C ALA A 60 -10.39 -12.85 -2.47
N ALA A 61 -9.97 -11.94 -1.59
CA ALA A 61 -10.81 -11.46 -0.50
C ALA A 61 -12.03 -10.66 -0.98
N GLU A 62 -11.85 -9.81 -2.00
CA GLU A 62 -12.95 -9.05 -2.63
C GLU A 62 -13.97 -9.99 -3.28
N GLU A 63 -13.49 -11.03 -3.98
CA GLU A 63 -14.34 -12.04 -4.60
C GLU A 63 -15.12 -12.84 -3.54
N ALA A 64 -14.46 -13.23 -2.44
CA ALA A 64 -15.11 -13.92 -1.33
C ALA A 64 -16.15 -13.05 -0.61
N SER A 65 -15.88 -11.75 -0.44
CA SER A 65 -16.79 -10.83 0.27
C SER A 65 -18.02 -10.40 -0.52
N PHE A 66 -17.98 -10.53 -1.85
CA PHE A 66 -18.98 -9.94 -2.74
C PHE A 66 -20.43 -10.30 -2.36
N MET A 67 -20.71 -11.59 -2.13
CA MET A 67 -22.07 -12.02 -1.80
C MET A 67 -22.49 -11.59 -0.40
N ALA A 68 -21.57 -11.62 0.56
CA ALA A 68 -21.81 -11.20 1.92
C ALA A 68 -22.16 -9.70 2.00
N GLU A 69 -21.42 -8.85 1.29
CA GLU A 69 -21.71 -7.41 1.16
C GLU A 69 -23.06 -7.17 0.45
N HIS A 70 -23.39 -7.98 -0.55
CA HIS A 70 -24.70 -7.91 -1.20
C HIS A 70 -25.85 -8.26 -0.24
N TYR A 71 -25.70 -9.28 0.61
CA TYR A 71 -26.68 -9.59 1.65
C TYR A 71 -26.79 -8.48 2.69
N PHE A 72 -25.65 -7.91 3.11
CA PHE A 72 -25.62 -6.77 4.01
C PHE A 72 -26.40 -5.58 3.43
N SER A 73 -26.22 -5.28 2.14
CA SER A 73 -26.96 -4.19 1.45
C SER A 73 -28.47 -4.40 1.37
N LYS A 74 -28.94 -5.61 1.64
CA LYS A 74 -30.35 -6.01 1.63
C LYS A 74 -30.94 -6.19 3.03
N ASP A 75 -30.20 -5.79 4.08
CA ASP A 75 -30.56 -6.00 5.48
C ASP A 75 -30.76 -7.49 5.84
N SER A 76 -30.15 -8.41 5.08
CA SER A 76 -30.20 -9.85 5.34
C SER A 76 -29.08 -10.25 6.30
N ALA A 77 -29.23 -9.91 7.59
CA ALA A 77 -28.17 -10.06 8.60
C ALA A 77 -27.58 -11.48 8.67
N ASP A 78 -28.41 -12.52 8.82
CA ASP A 78 -27.90 -13.90 8.98
C ASP A 78 -27.12 -14.37 7.74
N LEU A 79 -27.61 -14.05 6.53
CA LEU A 79 -26.94 -14.40 5.28
C LEU A 79 -25.65 -13.60 5.09
N ALA A 80 -25.64 -12.34 5.51
CA ALA A 80 -24.46 -11.50 5.45
C ALA A 80 -23.39 -12.01 6.42
N MET A 81 -23.76 -12.33 7.66
CA MET A 81 -22.81 -12.79 8.69
C MET A 81 -22.27 -14.19 8.38
N LEU A 82 -23.17 -15.14 8.12
CA LEU A 82 -22.86 -16.58 8.09
C LEU A 82 -22.74 -17.17 6.68
N GLY A 83 -23.16 -16.43 5.66
CA GLY A 83 -23.23 -16.92 4.28
C GLY A 83 -24.49 -17.74 4.01
N ASP A 84 -24.59 -18.25 2.79
CA ASP A 84 -25.73 -19.05 2.31
C ASP A 84 -25.38 -20.55 2.14
N GLY A 85 -24.18 -20.95 2.59
CA GLY A 85 -23.62 -22.29 2.43
C GLY A 85 -22.97 -22.58 1.07
N LEU A 86 -23.08 -21.65 0.12
CA LEU A 86 -22.36 -21.67 -1.16
C LEU A 86 -21.31 -20.56 -1.23
N SER A 87 -21.64 -19.40 -0.68
CA SER A 87 -20.85 -18.18 -0.64
C SER A 87 -20.45 -17.88 0.80
N ALA A 88 -19.22 -17.38 0.98
CA ALA A 88 -18.70 -16.99 2.29
C ALA A 88 -19.56 -15.89 2.93
N GLY A 89 -19.73 -15.98 4.25
CA GLY A 89 -20.24 -14.89 5.08
C GLY A 89 -19.14 -13.92 5.48
N LEU A 90 -19.52 -12.78 6.07
CA LEU A 90 -18.57 -11.77 6.56
C LEU A 90 -17.65 -12.33 7.65
N GLU A 91 -18.12 -13.28 8.47
CA GLU A 91 -17.27 -13.93 9.49
C GLU A 91 -16.15 -14.77 8.85
N GLU A 92 -16.48 -15.53 7.80
CA GLU A 92 -15.51 -16.33 7.05
C GLU A 92 -14.51 -15.44 6.32
N VAL A 93 -14.98 -14.38 5.66
CA VAL A 93 -14.13 -13.40 4.99
C VAL A 93 -13.15 -12.76 5.97
N LEU A 94 -13.61 -12.39 7.17
CA LEU A 94 -12.76 -11.77 8.19
C LEU A 94 -11.66 -12.73 8.67
N ASN A 95 -12.01 -14.00 8.90
CA ASN A 95 -11.08 -15.02 9.38
C ASN A 95 -10.05 -15.41 8.31
N ASP A 96 -10.51 -15.73 7.10
CA ASP A 96 -9.67 -16.32 6.05
C ASP A 96 -8.85 -15.27 5.27
N HIS A 97 -9.34 -14.03 5.23
CA HIS A 97 -8.70 -12.93 4.49
C HIS A 97 -8.22 -11.78 5.39
N SER A 98 -7.94 -12.06 6.67
CA SER A 98 -7.41 -11.07 7.61
C SER A 98 -6.21 -10.28 7.05
N GLY A 99 -6.17 -8.98 7.34
CA GLY A 99 -5.16 -8.06 6.84
C GLY A 99 -5.38 -7.53 5.41
N THR A 100 -6.45 -7.95 4.74
CA THR A 100 -6.87 -7.35 3.46
C THR A 100 -7.87 -6.21 3.68
N PRO A 101 -7.99 -5.25 2.74
CA PRO A 101 -9.01 -4.21 2.81
C PRO A 101 -10.45 -4.76 2.83
N ALA A 102 -10.72 -5.86 2.11
CA ALA A 102 -12.04 -6.50 2.12
C ALA A 102 -12.39 -7.07 3.49
N ALA A 103 -11.45 -7.76 4.16
CA ALA A 103 -11.66 -8.23 5.53
C ALA A 103 -11.88 -7.07 6.52
N ALA A 104 -11.18 -5.93 6.35
CA ALA A 104 -11.44 -4.75 7.18
C ALA A 104 -12.86 -4.19 6.99
N ARG A 105 -13.40 -4.19 5.77
CA ARG A 105 -14.81 -3.85 5.53
C ARG A 105 -15.76 -4.89 6.11
N ALA A 106 -15.39 -6.16 6.06
CA ALA A 106 -16.20 -7.22 6.66
C ALA A 106 -16.30 -7.06 8.19
N ALA A 107 -15.18 -6.76 8.84
CA ALA A 107 -15.12 -6.43 10.27
C ALA A 107 -16.04 -5.25 10.61
N PHE A 108 -15.97 -4.17 9.83
CA PHE A 108 -16.83 -3.00 10.02
C PHE A 108 -18.32 -3.32 9.86
N GLN A 109 -18.70 -4.09 8.84
CA GLN A 109 -20.09 -4.51 8.61
C GLN A 109 -20.60 -5.44 9.74
N LEU A 110 -19.75 -6.37 10.20
CA LEU A 110 -20.02 -7.19 11.39
C LEU A 110 -20.24 -6.33 12.62
N GLY A 111 -19.37 -5.36 12.87
CA GLY A 111 -19.53 -4.44 14.01
C GLY A 111 -20.85 -3.67 13.97
N ILE A 112 -21.29 -3.22 12.79
CA ILE A 112 -22.62 -2.60 12.62
C ILE A 112 -23.74 -3.59 12.98
N MET A 113 -23.71 -4.80 12.44
CA MET A 113 -24.75 -5.81 12.71
C MET A 113 -24.79 -6.23 14.18
N HIS A 114 -23.64 -6.41 14.83
CA HIS A 114 -23.57 -6.69 16.26
C HIS A 114 -24.14 -5.53 17.09
N ARG A 115 -23.78 -4.28 16.76
CA ARG A 115 -24.31 -3.10 17.42
C ARG A 115 -25.84 -3.04 17.28
N ASP A 116 -26.37 -3.25 16.09
CA ASP A 116 -27.80 -3.17 15.82
C ASP A 116 -28.58 -4.30 16.50
N ALA A 117 -27.93 -5.44 16.75
CA ALA A 117 -28.42 -6.53 17.58
C ALA A 117 -28.22 -6.32 19.10
N ALA A 118 -27.77 -5.14 19.54
CA ALA A 118 -27.42 -4.82 20.93
C ALA A 118 -26.32 -5.72 21.56
N ARG A 119 -25.51 -6.36 20.71
CA ARG A 119 -24.33 -7.17 21.07
C ARG A 119 -23.09 -6.28 21.07
N PHE A 120 -22.96 -5.45 22.10
CA PHE A 120 -21.99 -4.37 22.11
C PHE A 120 -20.54 -4.85 22.27
N ASP A 121 -20.30 -5.94 23.00
CA ASP A 121 -18.95 -6.46 23.19
C ASP A 121 -18.40 -7.02 21.86
N GLU A 122 -19.21 -7.82 21.16
CA GLU A 122 -18.87 -8.35 19.84
C GLU A 122 -18.72 -7.25 18.79
N ALA A 123 -19.51 -6.17 18.90
CA ALA A 123 -19.36 -5.02 18.02
C ALA A 123 -18.02 -4.32 18.22
N VAL A 124 -17.59 -4.14 19.48
CA VAL A 124 -16.29 -3.55 19.81
C VAL A 124 -15.16 -4.45 19.30
N ASP A 125 -15.26 -5.76 19.53
CA ASP A 125 -14.26 -6.71 19.04
C ASP A 125 -14.14 -6.67 17.51
N ALA A 126 -15.25 -6.55 16.79
CA ALA A 126 -15.25 -6.44 15.33
C ALA A 126 -14.71 -5.09 14.80
N PHE A 127 -14.69 -4.02 15.61
CA PHE A 127 -14.16 -2.71 15.19
C PHE A 127 -12.66 -2.52 15.48
N ASN A 128 -12.05 -3.39 16.29
CA ASN A 128 -10.62 -3.33 16.64
C ASN A 128 -9.74 -4.08 15.64
#